data_AF-K5B8B4-F1
#
_entry.id   AF-K5B8B4-F1
#
_cell.length_a   1.000
_cell.length_b   1.000
_cell.length_c   1.000
_cell.angle_alpha   90.00
_cell.angle_beta   90.00
_cell.angle_gamma   90.00
#
_symmetry.space_group_name_H-M   'P 1'
#
loop_
_entity.id
_entity.type
_entity.pdbx_description
1 polymer ?
#
loop_
_entity_poly.entity_id
_entity_poly.type
_entity_poly.pdbx_seq_one_letter_code
_entity_poly.pdbx_strand_id
1 'polypeptide(L)'
;MTTMPTPLILTEGGPAQTVALTGAECRALNDLGIATVTPTLDDGLFDIVAARKVGAVAVGDRQIIVRPKITDLNRLLFMLGYARNPQIWRDEPIRVDAADELLPAVAEAFARLASHAVEQGLLQGYRTITDALPVLRGRVLAGEQMSRHYGLPVPIAVQYDDFTADIAENQLLTMATLRLLTVPRISEPARRLLQRLRRTLAEVSVPPRGAPTPRWQPSRLNVRYHSALRLAEIVLAAESFEHRLGDVTVTGYMFDMWKIFEDFVTTALAESLNRLGWHCQLQAPLHLDEQRRVGMQPDLLARHRDSRTAVVDAKYKAERPDGFPNADLYQMLAYCTVLGLSEGHLIYAKGNEEGAVHTVQRSGVTVHCRPLDLGLEPAALLRQIDQLAGRIAGSSALVDGEE
;
A
#
# COMPACT_ATOMS: atom_id res chain seq x y z
N MET A 1 17.95 -21.48 -26.95
CA MET A 1 17.93 -20.31 -26.04
C MET A 1 17.00 -19.29 -26.67
N THR A 2 15.72 -19.32 -26.31
CA THR A 2 14.75 -18.31 -26.76
C THR A 2 15.14 -17.01 -26.08
N THR A 3 15.63 -16.04 -26.84
CA THR A 3 15.92 -14.69 -26.35
C THR A 3 14.63 -14.14 -25.77
N MET A 4 14.55 -14.03 -24.44
CA MET A 4 13.46 -13.32 -23.77
C MET A 4 13.38 -11.92 -24.41
N PRO A 5 12.20 -11.49 -24.88
CA PRO A 5 12.06 -10.16 -25.46
C PRO A 5 12.50 -9.11 -24.45
N THR A 6 13.22 -8.09 -24.92
CA THR A 6 13.67 -6.96 -24.10
C THR A 6 12.47 -6.35 -23.38
N PRO A 7 12.53 -6.13 -22.06
CA PRO A 7 11.42 -5.55 -21.32
C PRO A 7 11.15 -4.13 -21.82
N LEU A 8 9.87 -3.78 -21.91
CA LEU A 8 9.43 -2.41 -22.14
C LEU A 8 9.52 -1.64 -20.82
N ILE A 9 10.42 -0.66 -20.75
CA ILE A 9 10.65 0.12 -19.54
C ILE A 9 9.97 1.48 -19.70
N LEU A 10 8.99 1.74 -18.85
CA LEU A 10 8.33 3.03 -18.72
C LEU A 10 8.78 3.70 -17.42
N THR A 11 8.72 5.02 -17.39
CA THR A 11 8.89 5.80 -16.17
C THR A 11 7.58 6.49 -15.88
N GLU A 12 7.13 6.43 -14.63
CA GLU A 12 5.96 7.16 -14.15
C GLU A 12 6.04 8.63 -14.60
N GLY A 13 4.99 9.11 -15.27
CA GLY A 13 4.89 10.43 -15.89
C GLY A 13 6.10 10.86 -16.74
N GLY A 14 6.81 9.90 -17.33
CA GLY A 14 7.74 10.12 -18.42
C GLY A 14 7.02 10.32 -19.76
N PRO A 15 7.77 10.62 -20.84
CA PRO A 15 7.20 10.82 -22.17
C PRO A 15 6.59 9.53 -22.73
N ALA A 16 5.68 9.68 -23.68
CA ALA A 16 5.15 8.56 -24.46
C ALA A 16 6.28 7.86 -25.23
N GLN A 17 6.18 6.53 -25.30
CA GLN A 17 7.04 5.71 -26.14
C GLN A 17 6.18 5.06 -27.23
N THR A 18 6.64 5.08 -28.47
CA THR A 18 5.93 4.41 -29.56
C THR A 18 6.41 2.97 -29.67
N VAL A 19 5.49 2.01 -29.55
CA VAL A 19 5.80 0.58 -29.52
C VAL A 19 4.80 -0.24 -30.31
N ALA A 20 5.26 -1.35 -30.89
CA ALA A 20 4.38 -2.33 -31.52
C ALA A 20 3.67 -3.17 -30.46
N LEU A 21 2.33 -3.14 -30.47
CA LEU A 21 1.46 -3.89 -29.57
C LEU A 21 0.30 -4.52 -30.33
N THR A 22 -0.17 -5.66 -29.84
CA THR A 22 -1.42 -6.27 -30.30
C THR A 22 -2.62 -5.56 -29.66
N GLY A 23 -3.77 -5.58 -30.34
CA GLY A 23 -5.01 -5.01 -29.76
C GLY A 23 -5.42 -5.64 -28.42
N ALA A 24 -5.04 -6.90 -28.17
CA ALA A 24 -5.27 -7.56 -26.89
C ALA A 24 -4.35 -7.04 -25.78
N GLU A 25 -3.06 -6.81 -26.06
CA GLU A 25 -2.13 -6.14 -25.12
C GLU A 25 -2.62 -4.72 -24.80
N CYS A 26 -3.04 -3.93 -25.81
CA CYS A 26 -3.53 -2.57 -25.60
C CYS A 26 -4.75 -2.51 -24.68
N ARG A 27 -5.73 -3.39 -24.87
CA ARG A 27 -6.90 -3.49 -23.98
C ARG A 27 -6.49 -3.89 -22.57
N ALA A 28 -5.66 -4.93 -22.43
CA ALA A 28 -5.23 -5.39 -21.13
C ALA A 28 -4.48 -4.31 -20.34
N LEU A 29 -3.64 -3.51 -21.01
CA LEU A 29 -2.89 -2.42 -20.38
C LEU A 29 -3.79 -1.28 -19.88
N ASN A 30 -4.77 -0.87 -20.70
CA ASN A 30 -5.73 0.16 -20.35
C ASN A 30 -6.71 -0.30 -19.25
N ASP A 31 -7.31 -1.49 -19.40
CA ASP A 31 -8.33 -2.02 -18.47
C ASP A 31 -7.78 -2.26 -17.07
N LEU A 32 -6.52 -2.70 -16.96
CA LEU A 32 -5.85 -2.93 -15.67
C LEU A 32 -5.21 -1.65 -15.09
N GLY A 33 -5.26 -0.54 -15.83
CA GLY A 33 -4.68 0.75 -15.43
C GLY A 33 -3.16 0.70 -15.26
N ILE A 34 -2.48 -0.14 -16.04
CA ILE A 34 -1.02 -0.31 -16.02
C ILE A 34 -0.36 0.83 -16.81
N ALA A 35 -0.91 1.13 -17.99
CA ALA A 35 -0.45 2.17 -18.88
C ALA A 35 -1.61 2.71 -19.71
N THR A 36 -1.54 3.98 -20.10
CA THR A 36 -2.43 4.56 -21.09
C THR A 36 -1.86 4.28 -22.47
N VAL A 37 -2.63 3.58 -23.31
CA VAL A 37 -2.20 3.20 -24.66
C VAL A 37 -3.12 3.86 -25.69
N THR A 38 -2.55 4.66 -26.58
CA THR A 38 -3.25 5.38 -27.65
C THR A 38 -2.73 4.96 -29.03
N PRO A 39 -3.61 4.74 -30.03
CA PRO A 39 -3.18 4.37 -31.38
C PRO A 39 -2.44 5.54 -32.06
N THR A 40 -1.43 5.23 -32.86
CA THR A 40 -0.79 6.22 -33.75
C THR A 40 -1.43 6.18 -35.15
N LEU A 41 -0.90 6.97 -36.09
CA LEU A 41 -1.30 6.92 -37.50
C LEU A 41 -0.77 5.68 -38.23
N ASP A 42 0.21 4.99 -37.66
CA ASP A 42 0.82 3.79 -38.24
C ASP A 42 0.16 2.54 -37.67
N ASP A 43 -0.38 1.69 -38.54
CA ASP A 43 -1.07 0.47 -38.14
C ASP A 43 -0.17 -0.45 -37.30
N GLY A 44 -0.66 -0.83 -36.11
CA GLY A 44 0.05 -1.71 -35.18
C GLY A 44 1.05 -1.01 -34.27
N LEU A 45 1.24 0.31 -34.40
CA LEU A 45 2.02 1.13 -33.48
C LEU A 45 1.11 1.90 -32.52
N PHE A 46 1.53 1.95 -31.26
CA PHE A 46 0.80 2.62 -30.20
C PHE A 46 1.75 3.47 -29.38
N ASP A 47 1.30 4.65 -28.99
CA ASP A 47 1.94 5.45 -27.96
C ASP A 47 1.52 4.94 -26.59
N ILE A 48 2.50 4.60 -25.77
CA ILE A 48 2.30 4.11 -24.41
C ILE A 48 2.91 5.07 -23.40
N VAL A 49 2.13 5.40 -22.37
CA VAL A 49 2.56 6.20 -21.21
C VAL A 49 2.25 5.43 -19.94
N ALA A 50 3.17 5.42 -18.98
CA ALA A 50 2.92 4.86 -17.66
C ALA A 50 1.70 5.52 -17.02
N ALA A 51 0.80 4.72 -16.46
CA ALA A 51 -0.31 5.23 -15.65
C ALA A 51 0.18 5.56 -14.23
N ARG A 52 -0.63 5.27 -13.21
CA ARG A 52 -0.35 5.57 -11.79
C ARG A 52 0.37 4.45 -11.02
N LYS A 53 0.62 3.31 -11.67
CA LYS A 53 1.14 2.10 -11.01
C LYS A 53 2.60 1.90 -11.37
N VAL A 54 3.42 1.54 -10.37
CA VAL A 54 4.85 1.20 -10.55
C VAL A 54 5.10 -0.25 -10.20
N GLY A 55 5.99 -0.93 -10.90
CA GLY A 55 6.25 -2.36 -10.68
C GLY A 55 6.58 -3.10 -11.96
N ALA A 56 6.35 -4.41 -11.96
CA ALA A 56 6.67 -5.27 -13.09
C ALA A 56 5.53 -6.26 -13.36
N VAL A 57 5.12 -6.32 -14.63
CA VAL A 57 4.08 -7.21 -15.14
C VAL A 57 4.52 -7.86 -16.44
N ALA A 58 4.11 -9.10 -16.65
CA ALA A 58 4.16 -9.76 -17.93
C ALA A 58 2.76 -9.74 -18.55
N VAL A 59 2.67 -9.35 -19.82
CA VAL A 59 1.46 -9.32 -20.63
C VAL A 59 1.71 -10.24 -21.82
N GLY A 60 1.20 -11.48 -21.76
CA GLY A 60 1.65 -12.54 -22.66
C GLY A 60 3.16 -12.78 -22.49
N ASP A 61 3.90 -12.73 -23.59
CA ASP A 61 5.36 -12.91 -23.59
C ASP A 61 6.13 -11.60 -23.32
N ARG A 62 5.45 -10.46 -23.27
CA ARG A 62 6.07 -9.14 -23.09
C ARG A 62 6.19 -8.78 -21.62
N GLN A 63 7.38 -8.41 -21.17
CA GLN A 63 7.58 -7.80 -19.86
C GLN A 63 7.45 -6.29 -19.94
N ILE A 64 6.73 -5.70 -18.99
CA ILE A 64 6.55 -4.26 -18.83
C ILE A 64 6.97 -3.89 -17.41
N ILE A 65 7.84 -2.90 -17.31
CA ILE A 65 8.40 -2.42 -16.05
C ILE A 65 8.12 -0.93 -15.98
N VAL A 66 7.40 -0.52 -14.95
CA VAL A 66 7.11 0.89 -14.69
C VAL A 66 7.92 1.34 -13.49
N ARG A 67 8.87 2.25 -13.72
CA ARG A 67 9.75 2.81 -12.69
C ARG A 67 9.08 4.02 -12.01
N PRO A 68 9.18 4.16 -10.68
CA PRO A 68 8.70 5.34 -9.97
C PRO A 68 9.50 6.59 -10.35
N LYS A 69 8.88 7.77 -10.25
CA LYS A 69 9.61 9.06 -10.35
C LYS A 69 10.57 9.26 -9.17
N ILE A 70 10.23 8.71 -8.01
CA ILE A 70 11.10 8.70 -6.83
C ILE A 70 12.22 7.69 -7.07
N THR A 71 13.44 8.21 -7.29
CA THR A 71 14.60 7.38 -7.65
C THR A 71 15.19 6.62 -6.46
N ASP A 72 15.03 7.14 -5.23
CA ASP A 72 15.46 6.44 -4.03
C ASP A 72 14.42 5.40 -3.59
N LEU A 73 14.71 4.12 -3.80
CA LEU A 73 13.84 3.02 -3.38
C LEU A 73 13.67 2.96 -1.85
N ASN A 74 14.65 3.40 -1.07
CA ASN A 74 14.53 3.42 0.39
C ASN A 74 13.44 4.38 0.85
N ARG A 75 13.26 5.49 0.12
CA ARG A 75 12.12 6.40 0.32
C ARG A 75 10.79 5.69 0.18
N LEU A 76 10.65 4.96 -0.92
CA LEU A 76 9.42 4.28 -1.26
C LEU A 76 9.09 3.19 -0.24
N LEU A 77 10.10 2.40 0.17
CA LEU A 77 9.94 1.41 1.22
C LEU A 77 9.58 2.03 2.56
N PHE A 78 10.19 3.16 2.91
CA PHE A 78 9.82 3.90 4.11
C PHE A 78 8.36 4.33 4.08
N MET A 79 7.87 4.96 3.01
CA MET A 79 6.47 5.38 2.91
C MET A 79 5.49 4.20 2.98
N LEU A 80 5.75 3.14 2.20
CA LEU A 80 4.98 1.90 2.20
C LEU A 80 4.90 1.26 3.58
N GLY A 81 6.04 1.19 4.26
CA GLY A 81 6.16 0.61 5.57
C GLY A 81 5.48 1.45 6.66
N TYR A 82 5.75 2.75 6.65
CA TYR A 82 5.22 3.70 7.62
C TYR A 82 3.70 3.76 7.59
N ALA A 83 3.08 3.79 6.41
CA ALA A 83 1.63 3.74 6.25
C ALA A 83 0.97 2.52 6.94
N ARG A 84 1.69 1.40 7.05
CA ARG A 84 1.17 0.16 7.65
C ARG A 84 1.44 0.08 9.15
N ASN A 85 2.64 0.46 9.58
CA ASN A 85 3.02 0.43 10.98
C ASN A 85 4.04 1.55 11.32
N PRO A 86 3.55 2.75 11.67
CA PRO A 86 4.40 3.91 11.91
C PRO A 86 5.42 3.73 13.02
N GLN A 87 5.02 3.09 14.13
CA GLN A 87 5.88 2.89 15.30
C GLN A 87 7.11 2.06 14.93
N ILE A 88 6.89 0.97 14.21
CA ILE A 88 7.94 0.04 13.80
C ILE A 88 8.90 0.67 12.78
N TRP A 89 8.34 1.33 11.75
CA TRP A 89 9.14 1.84 10.63
C TRP A 89 9.87 3.14 10.94
N ARG A 90 9.47 3.87 11.99
CA ARG A 90 10.19 5.03 12.51
C ARG A 90 11.51 4.64 13.17
N ASP A 91 11.52 3.57 13.96
CA ASP A 91 12.66 3.20 14.80
C ASP A 91 13.71 2.35 14.05
N GLU A 92 13.28 1.54 13.09
CA GLU A 92 14.14 0.58 12.41
C GLU A 92 13.85 0.51 10.89
N PRO A 93 14.29 1.51 10.10
CA PRO A 93 14.07 1.53 8.66
C PRO A 93 14.89 0.43 7.97
N ILE A 94 14.27 -0.23 6.99
CA ILE A 94 14.96 -1.20 6.14
C ILE A 94 15.68 -0.46 5.01
N ARG A 95 16.93 -0.85 4.77
CA ARG A 95 17.71 -0.36 3.64
C ARG A 95 17.88 -1.43 2.58
N VAL A 96 17.67 -1.04 1.33
CA VAL A 96 18.00 -1.80 0.13
C VAL A 96 19.16 -1.12 -0.57
N ASP A 97 20.00 -1.95 -1.21
CA ASP A 97 21.09 -1.46 -2.04
C ASP A 97 20.53 -0.73 -3.26
N ALA A 98 21.35 0.14 -3.85
CA ALA A 98 20.95 0.91 -5.03
C ALA A 98 20.58 -0.06 -6.18
N ALA A 99 19.35 0.06 -6.66
CA ALA A 99 18.84 -0.73 -7.77
C ALA A 99 17.90 0.13 -8.62
N ASP A 100 17.79 -0.23 -9.89
CA ASP A 100 16.92 0.48 -10.83
C ASP A 100 15.44 0.09 -10.66
N GLU A 101 15.15 -1.02 -9.98
CA GLU A 101 13.82 -1.63 -9.92
C GLU A 101 13.46 -2.08 -8.50
N LEU A 102 12.28 -1.63 -8.05
CA LEU A 102 11.80 -1.85 -6.68
C LEU A 102 11.66 -3.34 -6.34
N LEU A 103 10.94 -4.11 -7.15
CA LEU A 103 10.61 -5.51 -6.83
C LEU A 103 11.85 -6.42 -6.78
N PRO A 104 12.80 -6.35 -7.74
CA PRO A 104 14.08 -7.06 -7.62
C PRO A 104 14.86 -6.66 -6.37
N ALA A 105 15.02 -5.36 -6.06
CA ALA A 105 15.72 -4.93 -4.84
C ALA A 105 15.07 -5.47 -3.57
N VAL A 106 13.74 -5.40 -3.49
CA VAL A 106 12.97 -5.97 -2.37
C VAL A 106 13.16 -7.49 -2.31
N ALA A 107 13.18 -8.17 -3.45
CA ALA A 107 13.40 -9.62 -3.50
C ALA A 107 14.78 -10.01 -2.95
N GLU A 108 15.83 -9.28 -3.32
CA GLU A 108 17.20 -9.54 -2.85
C GLU A 108 17.34 -9.29 -1.35
N ALA A 109 16.85 -8.14 -0.88
CA ALA A 109 16.88 -7.80 0.54
C ALA A 109 16.05 -8.80 1.37
N PHE A 110 14.84 -9.13 0.92
CA PHE A 110 14.00 -10.12 1.58
C PHE A 110 14.66 -11.50 1.61
N ALA A 111 15.20 -11.96 0.49
CA ALA A 111 15.83 -13.28 0.41
C ALA A 111 16.99 -13.42 1.40
N ARG A 112 17.83 -12.37 1.52
CA ARG A 112 18.92 -12.32 2.50
C ARG A 112 18.41 -12.29 3.94
N LEU A 113 17.49 -11.37 4.26
CA LEU A 113 16.98 -11.16 5.61
C LEU A 113 16.15 -12.35 6.12
N ALA A 114 15.27 -12.89 5.29
CA ALA A 114 14.47 -14.06 5.63
C ALA A 114 15.35 -15.31 5.79
N SER A 115 16.36 -15.50 4.94
CA SER A 115 17.30 -16.63 5.08
C SER A 115 18.07 -16.58 6.40
N HIS A 116 18.51 -15.38 6.81
CA HIS A 116 19.16 -15.19 8.09
C HIS A 116 18.20 -15.41 9.28
N ALA A 117 16.96 -14.94 9.17
CA ALA A 117 15.94 -15.12 10.22
C ALA A 117 15.64 -16.59 10.52
N VAL A 118 15.63 -17.45 9.49
CA VAL A 118 15.35 -18.90 9.61
C VAL A 118 16.59 -19.77 9.80
N GLU A 119 17.80 -19.18 9.78
CA GLU A 119 19.07 -19.92 9.80
C GLU A 119 19.22 -20.79 11.06
N GLN A 120 18.72 -20.30 12.19
CA GLN A 120 18.69 -20.98 13.48
C GLN A 120 17.40 -21.80 13.71
N GLY A 121 16.74 -22.22 12.64
CA GLY A 121 15.45 -22.92 12.69
C GLY A 121 14.24 -21.98 12.71
N LEU A 122 13.08 -22.53 12.33
CA LEU A 122 11.83 -21.78 12.30
C LEU A 122 11.40 -21.36 13.70
N LEU A 123 10.87 -20.14 13.82
CA LEU A 123 10.22 -19.74 15.05
C LEU A 123 8.99 -20.62 15.27
N GLN A 124 8.86 -21.18 16.47
CA GLN A 124 7.68 -21.91 16.90
C GLN A 124 6.89 -21.06 17.87
N GLY A 125 5.57 -21.20 17.82
CA GLY A 125 4.66 -20.48 18.71
C GLY A 125 3.38 -21.26 18.92
N TYR A 126 2.59 -20.81 19.90
CA TYR A 126 1.30 -21.40 20.19
C TYR A 126 0.25 -20.87 19.21
N ARG A 127 -0.49 -21.79 18.59
CA ARG A 127 -1.65 -21.47 17.76
C ARG A 127 -2.87 -22.20 18.32
N THR A 128 -3.94 -21.45 18.55
CA THR A 128 -5.23 -22.03 18.94
C THR A 128 -5.89 -22.67 17.72
N ILE A 129 -6.12 -23.96 17.79
CA ILE A 129 -6.76 -24.78 16.75
C ILE A 129 -8.15 -25.18 17.26
N THR A 130 -9.14 -25.05 16.38
CA THR A 130 -10.49 -25.59 16.59
C THR A 130 -10.68 -26.75 15.62
N ASP A 131 -11.01 -27.93 16.11
CA ASP A 131 -11.08 -29.16 15.32
C ASP A 131 -12.13 -30.14 15.89
N ALA A 132 -12.51 -31.14 15.11
CA ALA A 132 -13.41 -32.21 15.52
C ALA A 132 -12.63 -33.54 15.57
N LEU A 133 -12.21 -33.95 16.77
CA LEU A 133 -11.28 -35.07 16.96
C LEU A 133 -11.95 -36.30 17.57
N PRO A 134 -11.42 -37.52 17.32
CA PRO A 134 -11.90 -38.73 17.99
C PRO A 134 -11.57 -38.80 19.49
N VAL A 135 -10.73 -37.89 19.97
CA VAL A 135 -10.22 -37.84 21.34
C VAL A 135 -10.35 -36.43 21.90
N LEU A 136 -10.49 -36.33 23.23
CA LEU A 136 -10.49 -35.05 23.91
C LEU A 136 -9.07 -34.47 23.95
N ARG A 137 -8.85 -33.35 23.27
CA ARG A 137 -7.62 -32.54 23.33
C ARG A 137 -7.98 -31.10 23.64
N GLY A 138 -7.50 -30.56 24.77
CA GLY A 138 -7.83 -29.20 25.20
C GLY A 138 -9.26 -29.06 25.73
N ARG A 139 -9.96 -27.98 25.34
CA ARG A 139 -11.32 -27.66 25.81
C ARG A 139 -12.39 -28.14 24.81
N VAL A 140 -13.52 -28.66 25.30
CA VAL A 140 -14.67 -28.98 24.44
C VAL A 140 -15.43 -27.71 24.10
N LEU A 141 -15.76 -27.53 22.82
CA LEU A 141 -16.66 -26.49 22.35
C LEU A 141 -18.10 -26.99 22.42
N ALA A 142 -18.70 -26.95 23.62
CA ALA A 142 -20.03 -27.52 23.85
C ALA A 142 -21.11 -26.97 22.88
N GLY A 143 -21.05 -25.68 22.55
CA GLY A 143 -21.96 -25.08 21.57
C GLY A 143 -21.82 -25.66 20.16
N GLU A 144 -20.59 -25.89 19.69
CA GLU A 144 -20.35 -26.55 18.42
C GLU A 144 -20.71 -28.03 18.47
N GLN A 145 -20.46 -28.71 19.58
CA GLN A 145 -20.84 -30.11 19.77
C GLN A 145 -22.36 -30.29 19.69
N MET A 146 -23.12 -29.45 20.40
CA MET A 146 -24.58 -29.50 20.36
C MET A 146 -25.17 -29.12 19.01
N SER A 147 -24.52 -28.23 18.24
CA SER A 147 -25.08 -27.75 16.97
C SER A 147 -24.69 -28.61 15.77
N ARG A 148 -23.44 -29.07 15.69
CA ARG A 148 -22.89 -29.78 14.52
C ARG A 148 -22.78 -31.29 14.70
N HIS A 149 -22.67 -31.77 15.94
CA HIS A 149 -22.47 -33.19 16.27
C HIS A 149 -23.51 -33.70 17.28
N TYR A 150 -24.73 -33.16 17.22
CA TYR A 150 -25.82 -33.55 18.13
C TYR A 150 -26.08 -35.06 18.08
N GLY A 151 -26.12 -35.70 19.25
CA GLY A 151 -26.36 -37.14 19.37
C GLY A 151 -25.17 -38.04 19.01
N LEU A 152 -24.07 -37.48 18.50
CA LEU A 152 -22.84 -38.19 18.22
C LEU A 152 -21.82 -37.96 19.35
N PRO A 153 -21.31 -39.02 20.01
CA PRO A 153 -20.25 -38.87 21.02
C PRO A 153 -18.90 -38.52 20.39
N VAL A 154 -18.73 -38.80 19.09
CA VAL A 154 -17.49 -38.62 18.33
C VAL A 154 -17.83 -38.26 16.88
N PRO A 155 -17.11 -37.34 16.21
CA PRO A 155 -15.99 -36.53 16.73
C PRO A 155 -16.42 -35.50 17.77
N ILE A 156 -15.49 -35.15 18.66
CA ILE A 156 -15.65 -34.14 19.71
C ILE A 156 -15.11 -32.81 19.17
N ALA A 157 -15.96 -31.80 19.10
CA ALA A 157 -15.57 -30.42 18.81
C ALA A 157 -14.69 -29.91 19.97
N VAL A 158 -13.42 -29.68 19.69
CA VAL A 158 -12.41 -29.27 20.67
C VAL A 158 -11.66 -28.04 20.20
N GLN A 159 -11.11 -27.32 21.17
CA GLN A 159 -10.15 -26.25 20.94
C GLN A 159 -8.93 -26.46 21.83
N TYR A 160 -7.74 -26.39 21.25
CA TYR A 160 -6.48 -26.56 21.95
C TYR A 160 -5.39 -25.67 21.36
N ASP A 161 -4.35 -25.40 22.15
CA ASP A 161 -3.17 -24.70 21.67
C ASP A 161 -2.11 -25.71 21.23
N ASP A 162 -1.63 -25.56 20.00
CA ASP A 162 -0.58 -26.39 19.42
C ASP A 162 0.71 -25.59 19.30
N PHE A 163 1.83 -26.17 19.73
CA PHE A 163 3.14 -25.54 19.60
C PHE A 163 3.74 -25.94 18.25
N THR A 164 3.67 -25.02 17.28
CA THR A 164 3.91 -25.32 15.87
C THR A 164 4.76 -24.24 15.21
N ALA A 165 5.39 -24.60 14.09
CA ALA A 165 6.00 -23.62 13.18
C ALA A 165 4.95 -22.95 12.26
N ASP A 166 3.70 -23.43 12.22
CA ASP A 166 2.64 -22.84 11.40
C ASP A 166 1.97 -21.62 12.08
N ILE A 167 2.81 -20.60 12.33
CA ILE A 167 2.47 -19.32 12.95
C ILE A 167 2.44 -18.18 11.92
N ALA A 168 1.79 -17.07 12.27
CA ALA A 168 1.59 -15.92 11.37
C ALA A 168 2.91 -15.41 10.75
N GLU A 169 4.00 -15.35 11.52
CA GLU A 169 5.32 -14.92 11.04
C GLU A 169 5.82 -15.81 9.90
N ASN A 170 5.79 -17.12 10.08
CA ASN A 170 6.25 -18.06 9.07
C ASN A 170 5.32 -18.10 7.86
N GLN A 171 4.01 -17.94 8.06
CA GLN A 171 3.03 -17.84 6.97
C GLN A 171 3.29 -16.61 6.09
N LEU A 172 3.59 -15.46 6.71
CA LEU A 172 3.96 -14.23 6.00
C LEU A 172 5.23 -14.43 5.18
N LEU A 173 6.28 -15.02 5.75
CA LEU A 173 7.50 -15.34 5.01
C LEU A 173 7.21 -16.29 3.84
N THR A 174 6.40 -17.33 4.04
CA THR A 174 6.04 -18.30 3.01
C THR A 174 5.33 -17.63 1.85
N MET A 175 4.31 -16.82 2.13
CA MET A 175 3.56 -16.10 1.09
C MET A 175 4.46 -15.13 0.33
N ALA A 176 5.31 -14.36 1.03
CA ALA A 176 6.24 -13.44 0.39
C ALA A 176 7.29 -14.17 -0.46
N THR A 177 7.84 -15.30 0.02
CA THR A 177 8.77 -16.14 -0.75
C THR A 177 8.12 -16.65 -2.03
N LEU A 178 6.91 -17.21 -1.95
CA LEU A 178 6.20 -17.73 -3.13
C LEU A 178 5.90 -16.61 -4.13
N ARG A 179 5.48 -15.44 -3.64
CA ARG A 179 5.24 -14.25 -4.45
C ARG A 179 6.51 -13.80 -5.18
N LEU A 180 7.62 -13.63 -4.47
CA LEU A 180 8.88 -13.15 -5.03
C LEU A 180 9.51 -14.14 -6.03
N LEU A 181 9.26 -15.45 -5.92
CA LEU A 181 9.75 -16.42 -6.90
C LEU A 181 9.16 -16.22 -8.30
N THR A 182 7.99 -15.56 -8.40
CA THR A 182 7.34 -15.23 -9.66
C THR A 182 7.79 -13.88 -10.25
N VAL A 183 8.54 -13.08 -9.48
CA VAL A 183 9.07 -11.80 -9.95
C VAL A 183 10.14 -12.05 -11.03
N PRO A 184 10.02 -11.42 -12.21
CA PRO A 184 11.03 -11.53 -13.25
C PRO A 184 12.32 -10.81 -12.84
N ARG A 185 13.46 -11.21 -13.43
CA ARG A 185 14.74 -10.50 -13.32
C ARG A 185 15.32 -10.32 -11.91
N ILE A 186 14.87 -11.12 -10.94
CA ILE A 186 15.61 -11.30 -9.68
C ILE A 186 16.95 -11.97 -9.96
N SER A 187 18.00 -11.59 -9.23
CA SER A 187 19.32 -12.17 -9.40
C SER A 187 19.37 -13.66 -9.03
N GLU A 188 20.27 -14.42 -9.65
CA GLU A 188 20.45 -15.86 -9.36
C GLU A 188 20.77 -16.16 -7.89
N PRO A 189 21.60 -15.38 -7.17
CA PRO A 189 21.78 -15.55 -5.73
C PRO A 189 20.46 -15.42 -4.95
N ALA A 190 19.66 -14.38 -5.22
CA ALA A 190 18.38 -14.19 -4.54
C ALA A 190 17.38 -15.29 -4.88
N ARG A 191 17.29 -15.70 -6.15
CA ARG A 191 16.44 -16.83 -6.57
C ARG A 191 16.82 -18.11 -5.84
N ARG A 192 18.11 -18.41 -5.67
CA ARG A 192 18.58 -19.58 -4.90
C ARG A 192 18.19 -19.51 -3.42
N LEU A 193 18.33 -18.35 -2.80
CA LEU A 193 17.91 -18.14 -1.40
C LEU A 193 16.40 -18.32 -1.24
N LEU A 194 15.59 -17.73 -2.12
CA LEU A 194 14.13 -17.91 -2.12
C LEU A 194 13.71 -19.37 -2.31
N GLN A 195 14.39 -20.11 -3.20
CA GLN A 195 14.13 -21.54 -3.39
C GLN A 195 14.49 -22.36 -2.14
N ARG A 196 15.54 -21.97 -1.41
CA ARG A 196 15.88 -22.58 -0.13
C ARG A 196 14.82 -22.27 0.92
N LEU A 197 14.40 -21.01 1.04
CA LEU A 197 13.32 -20.58 1.94
C LEU A 197 12.03 -21.36 1.67
N ARG A 198 11.64 -21.52 0.41
CA ARG A 198 10.47 -22.33 0.02
C ARG A 198 10.53 -23.76 0.54
N ARG A 199 11.72 -24.38 0.53
CA ARG A 199 11.90 -25.74 1.07
C ARG A 199 11.87 -25.74 2.60
N THR A 200 12.53 -24.78 3.24
CA THR A 200 12.54 -24.65 4.70
C THR A 200 11.14 -24.43 5.27
N LEU A 201 10.29 -23.69 4.55
CA LEU A 201 8.92 -23.34 4.93
C LEU A 201 7.87 -24.29 4.34
N ALA A 202 8.25 -25.45 3.80
CA ALA A 202 7.34 -26.31 3.05
C ALA A 202 6.16 -26.85 3.88
N GLU A 203 6.32 -27.00 5.19
CA GLU A 203 5.28 -27.47 6.12
C GLU A 203 4.41 -26.33 6.68
N VAL A 204 4.74 -25.07 6.37
CA VAL A 204 3.98 -23.90 6.81
C VAL A 204 2.80 -23.70 5.86
N SER A 205 1.60 -23.55 6.42
CA SER A 205 0.40 -23.42 5.60
C SER A 205 0.32 -22.05 4.94
N VAL A 206 -0.25 -22.00 3.74
CA VAL A 206 -0.59 -20.74 3.07
C VAL A 206 -2.08 -20.48 3.26
N PRO A 207 -2.48 -19.34 3.87
CA PRO A 207 -3.88 -18.99 3.99
C PRO A 207 -4.60 -19.04 2.62
N PRO A 208 -5.86 -19.52 2.56
CA PRO A 208 -6.62 -19.55 1.31
C PRO A 208 -6.75 -18.16 0.68
N ARG A 209 -6.92 -18.13 -0.66
CA ARG A 209 -7.19 -16.87 -1.37
C ARG A 209 -8.42 -16.18 -0.77
N GLY A 210 -8.29 -14.88 -0.46
CA GLY A 210 -9.36 -14.07 0.16
C GLY A 210 -9.42 -14.15 1.69
N ALA A 211 -8.68 -15.05 2.34
CA ALA A 211 -8.51 -15.01 3.79
C ALA A 211 -7.79 -13.72 4.22
N PRO A 212 -8.07 -13.21 5.43
CA PRO A 212 -7.32 -12.06 5.95
C PRO A 212 -5.84 -12.42 6.08
N THR A 213 -4.96 -11.50 5.65
CA THR A 213 -3.53 -11.66 5.81
C THR A 213 -3.19 -11.85 7.30
N PRO A 214 -2.36 -12.85 7.67
CA PRO A 214 -1.93 -13.05 9.04
C PRO A 214 -1.29 -11.79 9.62
N ARG A 215 -1.53 -11.55 10.90
CA ARG A 215 -0.98 -10.41 11.63
C ARG A 215 0.05 -10.91 12.63
N TRP A 216 1.15 -10.20 12.75
CA TRP A 216 2.20 -10.46 13.75
C TRP A 216 2.40 -9.21 14.61
N GLN A 217 3.03 -9.38 15.76
CA GLN A 217 3.37 -8.28 16.66
C GLN A 217 4.85 -8.35 17.04
N PRO A 218 5.58 -7.22 17.05
CA PRO A 218 6.94 -7.18 17.55
C PRO A 218 7.01 -7.69 18.99
N SER A 219 7.89 -8.66 19.22
CA SER A 219 8.23 -9.18 20.54
C SER A 219 9.71 -9.50 20.60
N ARG A 220 10.23 -9.70 21.82
CA ARG A 220 11.62 -10.14 22.03
C ARG A 220 11.90 -11.52 21.41
N LEU A 221 10.87 -12.36 21.26
CA LEU A 221 10.98 -13.72 20.72
C LEU A 221 11.16 -13.72 19.20
N ASN A 222 10.59 -12.75 18.50
CA ASN A 222 10.61 -12.69 17.04
C ASN A 222 11.51 -11.58 16.46
N VAL A 223 12.37 -10.94 17.28
CA VAL A 223 13.29 -9.86 16.84
C VAL A 223 14.05 -10.22 15.57
N ARG A 224 14.59 -11.44 15.48
CA ARG A 224 15.34 -11.91 14.30
C ARG A 224 14.51 -11.96 13.00
N TYR A 225 13.18 -11.94 13.10
CA TYR A 225 12.25 -11.97 11.96
C TYR A 225 11.79 -10.57 11.52
N HIS A 226 11.94 -9.52 12.35
CA HIS A 226 11.27 -8.22 12.13
C HIS A 226 11.54 -7.65 10.74
N SER A 227 12.81 -7.55 10.33
CA SER A 227 13.17 -7.00 9.02
C SER A 227 12.62 -7.82 7.85
N ALA A 228 12.61 -9.15 7.97
CA ALA A 228 12.06 -10.03 6.95
C ALA A 228 10.52 -9.91 6.87
N LEU A 229 9.85 -9.83 8.01
CA LEU A 229 8.39 -9.68 8.09
C LEU A 229 7.91 -8.33 7.55
N ARG A 230 8.63 -7.25 7.84
CA ARG A 230 8.34 -5.93 7.28
C ARG A 230 8.45 -5.90 5.75
N LEU A 231 9.48 -6.53 5.19
CA LEU A 231 9.56 -6.69 3.73
C LEU A 231 8.48 -7.62 3.19
N ALA A 232 8.11 -8.68 3.92
CA ALA A 232 7.00 -9.54 3.55
C ALA A 232 5.69 -8.73 3.45
N GLU A 233 5.42 -7.85 4.41
CA GLU A 233 4.24 -6.98 4.37
C GLU A 233 4.21 -6.06 3.15
N ILE A 234 5.36 -5.49 2.77
CA ILE A 234 5.48 -4.67 1.55
C ILE A 234 5.20 -5.50 0.29
N VAL A 235 5.82 -6.67 0.18
CA VAL A 235 5.64 -7.60 -0.94
C VAL A 235 4.18 -8.03 -1.06
N LEU A 236 3.52 -8.28 0.08
CA LEU A 236 2.14 -8.72 0.14
C LEU A 236 1.14 -7.58 -0.09
N ALA A 237 1.54 -6.32 0.12
CA ALA A 237 0.75 -5.13 -0.17
C ALA A 237 0.68 -4.80 -1.67
N ALA A 238 1.63 -5.29 -2.49
CA ALA A 238 1.59 -5.10 -3.93
C ALA A 238 0.32 -5.72 -4.54
N GLU A 239 -0.33 -4.99 -5.44
CA GLU A 239 -1.47 -5.49 -6.21
C GLU A 239 -0.99 -6.62 -7.13
N SER A 240 -1.59 -7.79 -6.98
CA SER A 240 -1.28 -8.97 -7.79
C SER A 240 -2.19 -9.00 -9.01
N PHE A 241 -1.59 -9.02 -10.19
CA PHE A 241 -2.32 -9.29 -11.43
C PHE A 241 -2.21 -10.78 -11.74
N GLU A 242 -3.35 -11.43 -11.89
CA GLU A 242 -3.48 -12.76 -12.48
C GLU A 242 -4.80 -12.76 -13.28
N HIS A 243 -4.80 -12.02 -14.40
CA HIS A 243 -5.99 -11.81 -15.22
C HIS A 243 -5.80 -12.43 -16.61
N ARG A 244 -6.81 -13.15 -17.07
CA ARG A 244 -6.90 -13.60 -18.46
C ARG A 244 -7.90 -12.70 -19.19
N LEU A 245 -7.41 -11.90 -20.13
CA LEU A 245 -8.19 -10.99 -20.97
C LEU A 245 -8.13 -11.50 -22.41
N GLY A 246 -9.17 -12.28 -22.78
CA GLY A 246 -9.16 -13.04 -24.03
C GLY A 246 -8.00 -14.05 -24.03
N ASP A 247 -7.12 -13.93 -25.03
CA ASP A 247 -5.96 -14.82 -25.21
C ASP A 247 -4.70 -14.34 -24.46
N VAL A 248 -4.75 -13.15 -23.87
CA VAL A 248 -3.60 -12.57 -23.13
C VAL A 248 -3.75 -12.83 -21.64
N THR A 249 -2.69 -13.39 -21.05
CA THR A 249 -2.59 -13.53 -19.59
C THR A 249 -1.67 -12.44 -19.06
N VAL A 250 -2.13 -11.70 -18.06
CA VAL A 250 -1.36 -10.68 -17.35
C VAL A 250 -1.01 -11.19 -15.96
N THR A 251 0.30 -11.26 -15.69
CA THR A 251 0.83 -11.69 -14.39
C THR A 251 1.89 -10.74 -13.88
N GLY A 252 1.81 -10.35 -12.61
CA GLY A 252 2.87 -9.56 -11.97
C GLY A 252 2.39 -8.77 -10.77
N TYR A 253 3.21 -7.82 -10.33
CA TYR A 253 2.94 -7.02 -9.16
C TYR A 253 3.19 -5.55 -9.43
N MET A 254 2.25 -4.72 -9.00
CA MET A 254 2.42 -3.27 -9.06
C MET A 254 1.93 -2.62 -7.77
N PHE A 255 2.41 -1.41 -7.56
CA PHE A 255 2.07 -0.53 -6.46
C PHE A 255 1.38 0.70 -7.03
N ASP A 256 0.22 1.06 -6.46
CA ASP A 256 -0.44 2.33 -6.76
C ASP A 256 0.28 3.44 -5.97
N MET A 257 1.01 4.29 -6.68
CA MET A 257 1.82 5.34 -6.05
C MET A 257 0.97 6.42 -5.39
N TRP A 258 -0.23 6.66 -5.90
CA TRP A 258 -1.14 7.63 -5.32
C TRP A 258 -1.60 7.17 -3.95
N LYS A 259 -1.99 5.89 -3.87
CA LYS A 259 -2.40 5.27 -2.61
C LYS A 259 -1.26 5.22 -1.59
N ILE A 260 -0.04 4.89 -2.02
CA ILE A 260 1.12 4.88 -1.11
C ILE A 260 1.35 6.26 -0.50
N PHE A 261 1.29 7.31 -1.32
CA PHE A 261 1.46 8.67 -0.87
C PHE A 261 0.33 9.10 0.06
N GLU A 262 -0.93 8.87 -0.32
CA GLU A 262 -2.12 9.16 0.48
C GLU A 262 -2.04 8.48 1.85
N ASP A 263 -1.85 7.15 1.87
CA ASP A 263 -1.77 6.36 3.11
C ASP A 263 -0.62 6.86 4.00
N PHE A 264 0.55 7.17 3.41
CA PHE A 264 1.69 7.72 4.17
C PHE A 264 1.38 9.08 4.77
N VAL A 265 0.94 10.05 3.96
CA VAL A 265 0.68 11.43 4.38
C VAL A 265 -0.38 11.47 5.46
N THR A 266 -1.50 10.78 5.23
CA THR A 266 -2.64 10.80 6.14
C THR A 266 -2.33 10.11 7.45
N THR A 267 -1.60 8.98 7.43
CA THR A 267 -1.12 8.30 8.65
C THR A 267 -0.14 9.17 9.43
N ALA A 268 0.85 9.76 8.76
CA ALA A 268 1.86 10.59 9.41
C ALA A 268 1.27 11.89 9.98
N LEU A 269 0.37 12.55 9.23
CA LEU A 269 -0.36 13.72 9.71
C LEU A 269 -1.29 13.36 10.86
N ALA A 270 -2.02 12.25 10.79
CA ALA A 270 -2.89 11.81 11.87
C ALA A 270 -2.12 11.60 13.17
N GLU A 271 -0.97 10.92 13.13
CA GLU A 271 -0.12 10.79 14.31
C GLU A 271 0.37 12.12 14.87
N SER A 272 0.76 13.06 14.00
CA SER A 272 1.22 14.38 14.42
C SER A 272 0.10 15.24 15.02
N LEU A 273 -1.06 15.27 14.37
CA LEU A 273 -2.25 15.97 14.86
C LEU A 273 -2.78 15.35 16.17
N ASN A 274 -2.75 14.02 16.29
CA ASN A 274 -3.15 13.35 17.53
C ASN A 274 -2.25 13.74 18.71
N ARG A 275 -0.94 13.94 18.49
CA ARG A 275 -0.03 14.50 19.52
C ARG A 275 -0.40 15.92 19.92
N LEU A 276 -1.00 16.68 19.00
CA LEU A 276 -1.51 18.03 19.24
C LEU A 276 -2.95 18.04 19.83
N GLY A 277 -3.51 16.88 20.20
CA GLY A 277 -4.83 16.78 20.83
C GLY A 277 -6.01 16.64 19.88
N TRP A 278 -5.77 16.49 18.58
CA TRP A 278 -6.81 16.24 17.59
C TRP A 278 -7.22 14.76 17.56
N HIS A 279 -8.42 14.49 17.07
CA HIS A 279 -8.92 13.16 16.76
C HIS A 279 -9.09 13.04 15.25
N CYS A 280 -8.35 12.12 14.65
CA CYS A 280 -8.27 11.95 13.20
C CYS A 280 -9.08 10.75 12.73
N GLN A 281 -9.89 10.95 11.69
CA GLN A 281 -10.59 9.92 10.95
C GLN A 281 -10.08 9.90 9.51
N LEU A 282 -9.51 8.77 9.10
CA LEU A 282 -9.05 8.54 7.73
C LEU A 282 -10.23 8.17 6.83
N GLN A 283 -10.20 8.63 5.58
CA GLN A 283 -11.15 8.26 4.52
C GLN A 283 -12.62 8.40 4.97
N ALA A 284 -12.95 9.53 5.62
CA ALA A 284 -14.23 9.73 6.28
C ALA A 284 -15.38 9.82 5.26
N PRO A 285 -16.41 8.95 5.33
CA PRO A 285 -17.53 9.00 4.38
C PRO A 285 -18.43 10.21 4.66
N LEU A 286 -18.62 11.04 3.65
CA LEU A 286 -19.48 12.21 3.63
C LEU A 286 -20.45 12.13 2.43
N HIS A 287 -21.42 13.04 2.39
CA HIS A 287 -22.32 13.18 1.24
C HIS A 287 -22.39 14.65 0.83
N LEU A 288 -22.38 14.92 -0.48
CA LEU A 288 -22.47 16.26 -1.01
C LEU A 288 -23.91 16.82 -0.90
N ASP A 289 -24.90 15.98 -1.14
CA ASP A 289 -26.31 16.33 -1.19
C ASP A 289 -27.08 15.80 0.02
N GLU A 290 -28.17 16.48 0.37
CA GLU A 290 -29.06 16.11 1.47
C GLU A 290 -29.70 14.73 1.27
N GLN A 291 -29.95 14.33 0.01
CA GLN A 291 -30.49 13.02 -0.32
C GLN A 291 -29.44 11.90 -0.30
N ARG A 292 -28.18 12.22 0.02
CA ARG A 292 -27.08 11.27 0.16
C ARG A 292 -26.82 10.42 -1.08
N ARG A 293 -27.00 10.99 -2.27
CA ARG A 293 -26.78 10.30 -3.56
C ARG A 293 -25.35 10.43 -4.07
N VAL A 294 -24.67 11.49 -3.68
CA VAL A 294 -23.31 11.83 -4.11
C VAL A 294 -22.38 11.69 -2.92
N GLY A 295 -21.66 10.57 -2.88
CA GLY A 295 -20.66 10.31 -1.85
C GLY A 295 -19.43 11.20 -1.99
N MET A 296 -18.84 11.55 -0.86
CA MET A 296 -17.58 12.28 -0.74
C MET A 296 -16.69 11.57 0.27
N GLN A 297 -15.38 11.62 0.08
CA GLN A 297 -14.44 10.92 0.95
C GLN A 297 -13.13 11.70 1.03
N PRO A 298 -12.99 12.70 1.93
CA PRO A 298 -11.69 13.28 2.22
C PRO A 298 -10.75 12.25 2.83
N ASP A 299 -9.47 12.35 2.47
CA ASP A 299 -8.45 11.40 2.93
C ASP A 299 -8.23 11.47 4.45
N LEU A 300 -8.32 12.67 5.03
CA LEU A 300 -8.17 12.89 6.46
C LEU A 300 -9.12 14.00 6.96
N LEU A 301 -9.99 13.64 7.90
CA LEU A 301 -10.80 14.57 8.68
C LEU A 301 -10.31 14.59 10.13
N ALA A 302 -9.90 15.75 10.62
CA ALA A 302 -9.43 15.92 11.99
C ALA A 302 -10.36 16.82 12.79
N ARG A 303 -10.70 16.42 14.02
CA ARG A 303 -11.55 17.19 14.94
C ARG A 303 -10.83 17.42 16.26
N HIS A 304 -10.85 18.64 16.76
CA HIS A 304 -10.31 18.97 18.06
C HIS A 304 -11.43 19.09 19.11
N ARG A 305 -11.06 19.07 20.40
CA ARG A 305 -12.02 19.12 21.51
C ARG A 305 -12.75 20.45 21.66
N ASP A 306 -12.19 21.53 21.11
CA ASP A 306 -12.77 22.88 21.10
C ASP A 306 -13.60 23.14 19.83
N SER A 307 -14.20 22.09 19.27
CA SER A 307 -15.05 22.11 18.07
C SER A 307 -14.37 22.51 16.76
N ARG A 308 -13.06 22.78 16.75
CA ARG A 308 -12.30 22.99 15.51
C ARG A 308 -12.27 21.73 14.66
N THR A 309 -12.43 21.89 13.35
CA THR A 309 -12.38 20.81 12.38
C THR A 309 -11.45 21.21 11.23
N ALA A 310 -10.67 20.25 10.76
CA ALA A 310 -9.78 20.42 9.62
C ALA A 310 -9.99 19.28 8.63
N VAL A 311 -10.04 19.61 7.35
CA VAL A 311 -10.10 18.64 6.26
C VAL A 311 -8.81 18.71 5.44
N VAL A 312 -8.25 17.54 5.16
CA VAL A 312 -7.00 17.38 4.43
C VAL A 312 -7.19 16.34 3.34
N ASP A 313 -6.63 16.62 2.17
CA ASP A 313 -6.61 15.70 1.03
C ASP A 313 -5.21 15.73 0.39
N ALA A 314 -4.69 14.55 0.05
CA ALA A 314 -3.33 14.30 -0.38
C ALA A 314 -3.30 13.95 -1.87
N LYS A 315 -2.54 14.72 -2.65
CA LYS A 315 -2.43 14.55 -4.10
C LYS A 315 -1.02 14.18 -4.53
N TYR A 316 -0.86 12.99 -5.12
CA TYR A 316 0.39 12.53 -5.70
C TYR A 316 0.59 13.10 -7.11
N LYS A 317 0.79 14.42 -7.20
CA LYS A 317 1.13 15.17 -8.42
C LYS A 317 1.69 16.53 -8.02
N ALA A 318 2.32 17.21 -8.98
CA ALA A 318 2.57 18.64 -8.84
C ALA A 318 1.25 19.42 -8.97
N GLU A 319 1.17 20.58 -8.32
CA GLU A 319 -0.02 21.47 -8.36
C GLU A 319 -0.42 21.89 -9.79
N ARG A 320 0.48 21.80 -10.78
CA ARG A 320 0.22 22.21 -12.17
C ARG A 320 0.47 21.07 -13.17
N PRO A 321 -0.54 20.27 -13.51
CA PRO A 321 -0.57 19.57 -14.79
C PRO A 321 -1.14 20.55 -15.82
N ASP A 322 -0.35 20.93 -16.83
CA ASP A 322 -0.89 21.65 -17.99
C ASP A 322 -2.06 20.83 -18.59
N GLY A 323 -3.28 21.40 -18.57
CA GLY A 323 -4.41 20.87 -19.35
C GLY A 323 -5.60 20.24 -18.62
N PHE A 324 -5.66 20.21 -17.28
CA PHE A 324 -6.89 19.83 -16.56
C PHE A 324 -7.43 20.97 -15.66
N PRO A 325 -8.75 21.17 -15.56
CA PRO A 325 -9.33 22.06 -14.55
C PRO A 325 -8.83 21.63 -13.16
N ASN A 326 -8.56 22.59 -12.26
CA ASN A 326 -8.06 22.36 -10.89
C ASN A 326 -9.07 21.58 -10.02
N ALA A 327 -9.32 20.32 -10.36
CA ALA A 327 -10.35 19.45 -9.79
C ALA A 327 -10.20 19.30 -8.28
N ASP A 328 -8.95 19.31 -7.79
CA ASP A 328 -8.65 19.21 -6.37
C ASP A 328 -9.14 20.44 -5.60
N LEU A 329 -9.10 21.64 -6.20
CA LEU A 329 -9.64 22.86 -5.59
C LEU A 329 -11.17 22.81 -5.50
N TYR A 330 -11.84 22.31 -6.55
CA TYR A 330 -13.29 22.14 -6.54
C TYR A 330 -13.73 21.08 -5.54
N GLN A 331 -13.00 19.97 -5.45
CA GLN A 331 -13.21 18.92 -4.46
C GLN A 331 -13.05 19.47 -3.04
N MET A 332 -11.97 20.22 -2.78
CA MET A 332 -11.74 20.83 -1.47
C MET A 332 -12.81 21.85 -1.11
N LEU A 333 -13.26 22.67 -2.06
CA LEU A 333 -14.39 23.59 -1.86
C LEU A 333 -15.67 22.85 -1.47
N ALA A 334 -15.96 21.72 -2.11
CA ALA A 334 -17.12 20.88 -1.77
C ALA A 334 -17.00 20.32 -0.34
N TYR A 335 -15.81 19.85 0.06
CA TYR A 335 -15.56 19.42 1.43
C TYR A 335 -15.80 20.54 2.44
N CYS A 336 -15.21 21.72 2.21
CA CYS A 336 -15.38 22.87 3.09
C CYS A 336 -16.85 23.30 3.19
N THR A 337 -17.59 23.24 2.08
CA THR A 337 -19.01 23.59 2.04
C THR A 337 -19.84 22.65 2.91
N VAL A 338 -19.67 21.33 2.76
CA VAL A 338 -20.41 20.33 3.53
C VAL A 338 -20.02 20.30 5.01
N LEU A 339 -18.77 20.63 5.31
CA LEU A 339 -18.26 20.64 6.68
C LEU A 339 -18.40 22.01 7.38
N GLY A 340 -18.87 23.04 6.68
CA GLY A 340 -18.97 24.40 7.21
C GLY A 340 -17.61 25.04 7.55
N LEU A 341 -16.56 24.71 6.79
CA LEU A 341 -15.19 25.17 7.06
C LEU A 341 -14.83 26.39 6.21
N SER A 342 -14.18 27.37 6.82
CA SER A 342 -13.56 28.49 6.12
C SER A 342 -12.21 28.13 5.48
N GLU A 343 -11.63 26.98 5.83
CA GLU A 343 -10.31 26.57 5.37
C GLU A 343 -10.24 25.08 5.02
N GLY A 344 -9.52 24.78 3.94
CA GLY A 344 -9.21 23.43 3.50
C GLY A 344 -7.73 23.26 3.15
N HIS A 345 -7.22 22.03 3.21
CA HIS A 345 -5.79 21.78 3.05
C HIS A 345 -5.50 20.69 2.02
N LEU A 346 -4.74 21.03 0.98
CA LEU A 346 -4.26 20.10 -0.03
C LEU A 346 -2.76 19.86 0.18
N ILE A 347 -2.34 18.59 0.26
CA ILE A 347 -0.93 18.22 0.40
C ILE A 347 -0.44 17.62 -0.93
N TYR A 348 0.53 18.26 -1.57
CA TYR A 348 1.06 17.83 -2.87
C TYR A 348 2.43 17.18 -2.75
N ALA A 349 2.63 16.06 -3.46
CA ALA A 349 3.95 15.44 -3.62
C ALA A 349 4.83 16.32 -4.55
N LYS A 350 5.63 17.21 -3.97
CA LYS A 350 6.41 18.21 -4.72
C LYS A 350 7.70 18.55 -3.97
N GLY A 351 8.76 18.88 -4.73
CA GLY A 351 10.02 19.38 -4.15
C GLY A 351 9.85 20.69 -3.37
N ASN A 352 10.97 21.31 -3.01
CA ASN A 352 11.05 22.51 -2.14
C ASN A 352 10.54 23.82 -2.78
N GLU A 353 9.40 23.80 -3.46
CA GLU A 353 8.72 25.00 -3.96
C GLU A 353 7.81 25.61 -2.90
N GLU A 354 7.47 26.89 -3.03
CA GLU A 354 6.51 27.54 -2.14
C GLU A 354 5.09 27.01 -2.42
N GLY A 355 4.33 26.76 -1.35
CA GLY A 355 2.91 26.42 -1.46
C GLY A 355 2.08 27.59 -1.94
N ALA A 356 0.89 27.31 -2.47
CA ALA A 356 -0.06 28.34 -2.88
C ALA A 356 -1.22 28.46 -1.88
N VAL A 357 -1.87 29.62 -1.87
CA VAL A 357 -3.09 29.87 -1.10
C VAL A 357 -4.13 30.41 -2.07
N HIS A 358 -5.29 29.76 -2.13
CA HIS A 358 -6.38 30.13 -3.02
C HIS A 358 -7.59 30.58 -2.20
N THR A 359 -7.89 31.87 -2.21
CA THR A 359 -9.13 32.40 -1.62
C THR A 359 -10.26 32.28 -2.64
N VAL A 360 -11.24 31.41 -2.36
CA VAL A 360 -12.31 31.09 -3.29
C VAL A 360 -13.34 32.21 -3.29
N GLN A 361 -13.53 32.82 -4.46
CA GLN A 361 -14.45 33.95 -4.64
C GLN A 361 -15.86 33.61 -4.15
N ARG A 362 -16.45 34.53 -3.38
CA ARG A 362 -17.85 34.47 -2.91
C ARG A 362 -18.21 33.23 -2.07
N SER A 363 -17.24 32.57 -1.45
CA SER A 363 -17.48 31.41 -0.58
C SER A 363 -17.02 31.60 0.87
N GLY A 364 -16.07 32.52 1.11
CA GLY A 364 -15.38 32.62 2.40
C GLY A 364 -14.35 31.51 2.65
N VAL A 365 -14.17 30.57 1.70
CA VAL A 365 -13.23 29.45 1.82
C VAL A 365 -11.85 29.82 1.32
N THR A 366 -10.82 29.46 2.10
CA THR A 366 -9.40 29.52 1.70
C THR A 366 -8.82 28.11 1.60
N VAL A 367 -8.27 27.78 0.43
CA VAL A 367 -7.61 26.49 0.19
C VAL A 367 -6.10 26.65 0.25
N HIS A 368 -5.46 25.96 1.20
CA HIS A 368 -4.01 25.96 1.37
C HIS A 368 -3.40 24.76 0.63
N CYS A 369 -2.65 25.03 -0.44
CA CYS A 369 -1.86 24.04 -1.15
C CYS A 369 -0.46 23.97 -0.54
N ARG A 370 -0.13 22.87 0.14
CA ARG A 370 1.14 22.72 0.86
C ARG A 370 1.99 21.60 0.23
N PRO A 371 3.22 21.87 -0.20
CA PRO A 371 4.09 20.86 -0.79
C PRO A 371 4.74 20.00 0.30
N LEU A 372 4.96 18.73 -0.04
CA LEU A 372 5.69 17.76 0.76
C LEU A 372 6.84 17.19 -0.08
N ASP A 373 8.08 17.41 0.39
CA ASP A 373 9.29 17.05 -0.34
C ASP A 373 9.69 15.61 -0.06
N LEU A 374 9.30 14.73 -0.98
CA LEU A 374 9.59 13.30 -0.91
C LEU A 374 11.08 12.96 -1.09
N GLY A 375 11.93 13.92 -1.48
CA GLY A 375 13.38 13.75 -1.57
C GLY A 375 14.10 13.79 -0.22
N LEU A 376 13.50 14.38 0.83
CA LEU A 376 14.12 14.57 2.15
C LEU A 376 14.25 13.26 2.92
N GLU A 377 15.41 12.88 3.50
CA GLU A 377 15.60 11.74 4.44
C GLU A 377 14.42 11.45 5.40
N PRO A 378 14.09 10.20 5.77
CA PRO A 378 12.88 9.86 6.52
C PRO A 378 12.62 10.74 7.76
N ALA A 379 13.64 10.99 8.56
CA ALA A 379 13.52 11.86 9.74
C ALA A 379 13.20 13.33 9.37
N ALA A 380 13.75 13.84 8.27
CA ALA A 380 13.46 15.19 7.79
C ALA A 380 12.06 15.28 7.17
N LEU A 381 11.62 14.25 6.45
CA LEU A 381 10.26 14.16 5.92
C LEU A 381 9.21 14.15 7.04
N LEU A 382 9.43 13.38 8.12
CA LEU A 382 8.55 13.39 9.29
C LEU A 382 8.53 14.75 9.99
N ARG A 383 9.68 15.45 10.09
CA ARG A 383 9.69 16.82 10.61
C ARG A 383 8.90 17.79 9.73
N GLN A 384 8.93 17.62 8.42
CA GLN A 384 8.10 18.43 7.51
C GLN A 384 6.60 18.15 7.75
N ILE A 385 6.21 16.89 7.94
CA ILE A 385 4.85 16.52 8.33
C ILE A 385 4.45 17.19 9.67
N ASP A 386 5.33 17.19 10.67
CA ASP A 386 5.07 17.86 11.95
C ASP A 386 4.84 19.37 11.79
N GLN A 387 5.61 20.02 10.92
CA GLN A 387 5.40 21.44 10.59
C GLN A 387 4.07 21.67 9.86
N LEU A 388 3.68 20.77 8.96
CA LEU A 388 2.39 20.83 8.27
C LEU A 388 1.24 20.67 9.26
N ALA A 389 1.32 19.70 10.18
CA ALA A 389 0.34 19.50 11.24
C ALA A 389 0.21 20.72 12.15
N GLY A 390 1.33 21.35 12.54
CA GLY A 390 1.32 22.60 13.30
C GLY A 390 0.61 23.75 12.57
N ARG A 391 0.84 23.88 11.26
CA ARG A 391 0.12 24.88 10.43
C ARG A 391 -1.37 24.58 10.33
N ILE A 392 -1.77 23.32 10.11
CA ILE A 392 -3.17 22.88 10.08
C ILE A 392 -3.87 23.21 11.41
N ALA A 393 -3.22 22.85 12.53
CA ALA A 393 -3.76 23.08 13.86
C ALA A 393 -3.89 24.56 14.23
N GLY A 394 -3.03 25.43 13.70
CA GLY A 394 -3.10 26.88 13.89
C GLY A 394 -4.08 27.60 12.95
N SER A 395 -4.38 27.02 11.78
CA SER A 395 -5.28 27.55 10.75
C SER A 395 -6.76 27.41 11.10
N SER A 396 -7.13 26.29 11.75
CA SER A 396 -8.53 25.96 11.99
C SER A 396 -9.19 26.96 12.95
N ALA A 397 -10.07 27.81 12.43
CA ALA A 397 -10.88 28.75 13.19
C ALA A 397 -12.09 28.04 13.84
N LEU A 398 -12.61 28.67 14.91
CA LEU A 398 -13.77 28.24 15.69
C LEU A 398 -15.00 28.07 14.79
N VAL A 399 -15.63 26.90 14.86
CA VAL A 399 -16.99 26.72 14.32
C VAL A 399 -17.92 27.44 15.29
N ASP A 400 -18.49 28.57 14.86
CA ASP A 400 -19.56 29.23 15.59
C ASP A 400 -20.72 28.23 15.73
N GLY A 401 -20.99 27.83 16.98
CA GLY A 401 -22.14 27.01 17.31
C GLY A 401 -23.40 27.87 17.19
N GLU A 402 -24.32 27.44 16.34
CA GLU A 402 -25.69 27.96 16.36
C GLU A 402 -26.50 27.24 17.46
N GLU A 403 -27.19 28.08 18.24
CA GLU A 403 -28.13 27.77 19.34
C GLU A 403 -29.37 26.96 18.91
#